data_AF-A0AAV4ZH99-F1
#
_entry.id   AF-A0AAV4ZH99-F1
#
_cell.length_a   1.000
_cell.length_b   1.000
_cell.length_c   1.000
_cell.angle_alpha   90.00
_cell.angle_beta   90.00
_cell.angle_gamma   90.00
#
_symmetry.space_group_name_H-M   'P 1'
#
loop_
_entity.id
_entity.type
_entity.pdbx_description
1 polymer ?
#
loop_
_entity_poly.entity_id
_entity_poly.type
_entity_poly.pdbx_seq_one_letter_code
_entity_poly.pdbx_strand_id
1 'polypeptide(L)'
;MPFYHVTRADRLPSILRHGLGGFDGGRNWECEDGVYLASDPAIGLAVMLQHYCEFGAADSVPSEEVASWRCIVVDDSRIRVELLRPDPEFPEPSGRSMIYDGVVDVRGMPVLDVDGVLAPGAAPAGAPAS
;
A
#
# COMPACT_ATOMS: atom_id res chain seq x y z
N MET A 1 11.93 8.49 4.73
CA MET A 1 10.86 8.75 3.74
C MET A 1 9.75 7.76 3.99
N PRO A 2 8.46 8.16 4.02
CA PRO A 2 7.37 7.24 4.29
C PRO A 2 7.22 6.18 3.19
N PHE A 3 6.59 5.08 3.57
CA PHE A 3 6.09 4.04 2.68
C PHE A 3 4.57 4.17 2.52
N TYR A 4 4.02 3.51 1.52
CA TYR A 4 2.59 3.54 1.24
C TYR A 4 2.04 2.14 1.07
N HIS A 5 0.88 1.89 1.64
CA HIS A 5 0.15 0.64 1.41
C HIS A 5 -1.26 0.96 0.95
N VAL A 6 -1.64 0.48 -0.23
CA VAL A 6 -3.00 0.62 -0.73
C VAL A 6 -3.77 -0.67 -0.51
N THR A 7 -4.98 -0.53 0.01
CA THR A 7 -5.90 -1.63 0.33
C THR A 7 -7.34 -1.20 0.08
N ARG A 8 -8.30 -2.09 0.34
CA ARG A 8 -9.73 -1.82 0.29
C ARG A 8 -10.23 -1.36 1.66
N ALA A 9 -11.25 -0.49 1.65
CA ALA A 9 -11.79 0.11 2.86
C ALA A 9 -12.36 -0.91 3.86
N ASP A 10 -12.85 -2.05 3.38
CA ASP A 10 -13.35 -3.16 4.19
C ASP A 10 -12.24 -3.88 4.99
N ARG A 11 -10.98 -3.79 4.54
CA ARG A 11 -9.80 -4.33 5.25
C ARG A 11 -9.27 -3.41 6.35
N LEU A 12 -9.54 -2.10 6.26
CA LEU A 12 -9.02 -1.11 7.22
C LEU A 12 -9.33 -1.44 8.69
N PRO A 13 -10.55 -1.85 9.09
CA PRO A 13 -10.82 -2.16 10.49
C PRO A 13 -9.90 -3.25 11.06
N SER A 14 -9.56 -4.27 10.25
CA SER A 14 -8.64 -5.33 10.65
C SER A 14 -7.21 -4.79 10.75
N ILE A 15 -6.75 -4.09 9.72
CA ILE A 15 -5.40 -3.52 9.66
C ILE A 15 -5.16 -2.54 10.82
N LEU A 16 -6.12 -1.68 11.14
CA LEU A 16 -6.02 -0.72 12.24
C LEU A 16 -6.01 -1.40 13.62
N ARG A 17 -6.60 -2.60 13.74
CA ARG A 17 -6.63 -3.36 14.99
C ARG A 17 -5.38 -4.21 15.19
N HIS A 18 -4.90 -4.86 14.13
CA HIS A 18 -3.87 -5.90 14.20
C HIS A 18 -2.51 -5.47 13.63
N GLY A 19 -2.47 -4.33 12.94
CA GLY A 19 -1.32 -3.92 12.14
C GLY A 19 -1.40 -4.46 10.71
N LEU A 20 -0.67 -3.81 9.80
CA LEU A 20 -0.53 -4.28 8.43
C LEU A 20 0.32 -5.56 8.44
N GLY A 21 -0.22 -6.65 7.90
CA GLY A 21 0.40 -7.98 7.99
C GLY A 21 0.04 -8.75 9.27
N GLY A 22 -0.73 -8.13 10.18
CA GLY A 22 -1.21 -8.77 11.39
C GLY A 22 -2.55 -9.47 11.17
N PHE A 23 -2.57 -10.80 11.35
CA PHE A 23 -3.75 -11.67 11.42
C PHE A 23 -4.45 -12.01 10.08
N ASP A 24 -5.19 -13.15 10.06
CA ASP A 24 -5.90 -13.83 8.95
C ASP A 24 -6.93 -12.98 8.16
N GLY A 25 -6.86 -11.66 8.23
CA GLY A 25 -7.78 -10.70 7.61
C GLY A 25 -7.77 -10.65 6.08
N GLY A 26 -7.26 -11.68 5.41
CA GLY A 26 -7.10 -11.78 3.97
C GLY A 26 -6.00 -10.85 3.45
N ARG A 27 -5.06 -11.39 2.69
CA ARG A 27 -4.13 -10.58 1.89
C ARG A 27 -4.93 -10.02 0.71
N ASN A 28 -4.56 -8.83 0.21
CA ASN A 28 -5.14 -8.32 -1.03
C ASN A 28 -4.83 -9.26 -2.21
N TRP A 29 -3.70 -9.98 -2.17
CA TRP A 29 -3.31 -11.05 -3.09
C TRP A 29 -2.36 -12.05 -2.40
N GLU A 30 -2.16 -13.23 -2.98
CA GLU A 30 -1.19 -14.20 -2.48
C GLU A 30 0.26 -13.72 -2.73
N CYS A 31 0.80 -12.91 -1.84
CA CYS A 31 2.24 -12.73 -1.68
C CYS A 31 2.73 -13.83 -0.75
N GLU A 32 3.65 -14.70 -1.20
CA GLU A 32 4.10 -15.88 -0.43
C GLU A 32 4.50 -15.50 1.01
N ASP A 33 5.22 -14.38 1.20
CA ASP A 33 5.68 -13.91 2.51
C ASP A 33 5.69 -12.37 2.61
N GLY A 34 4.72 -11.78 3.32
CA GLY A 34 4.78 -10.37 3.74
C GLY A 34 3.68 -9.45 3.19
N VAL A 35 3.88 -8.16 3.40
CA VAL A 35 2.99 -7.08 2.94
C VAL A 35 3.70 -6.16 1.97
N TYR A 36 3.00 -5.78 0.92
CA TYR A 36 3.48 -4.83 -0.06
C TYR A 36 3.57 -3.41 0.52
N LEU A 37 4.67 -2.74 0.24
CA LEU A 37 4.91 -1.32 0.51
C LEU A 37 5.44 -0.64 -0.75
N ALA A 38 4.90 0.53 -1.06
CA ALA A 38 5.40 1.39 -2.13
C ALA A 38 6.23 2.54 -1.57
N SER A 39 7.20 3.03 -2.34
CA SER A 39 7.90 4.29 -2.04
C SER A 39 7.17 5.53 -2.60
N ASP A 40 6.14 5.33 -3.41
CA ASP A 40 5.29 6.36 -4.01
C ASP A 40 3.83 5.88 -3.97
N PRO A 41 2.87 6.70 -3.49
CA PRO A 41 1.49 6.27 -3.32
C PRO A 41 0.81 5.95 -4.67
N ALA A 42 1.26 6.55 -5.78
CA ALA A 42 0.74 6.25 -7.12
C ALA A 42 1.10 4.82 -7.56
N ILE A 43 2.24 4.29 -7.11
CA ILE A 43 2.64 2.89 -7.39
C ILE A 43 1.69 1.94 -6.65
N GLY A 44 1.32 2.26 -5.40
CA GLY A 44 0.33 1.48 -4.67
C GLY A 44 -1.05 1.46 -5.36
N LEU A 45 -1.48 2.58 -5.95
CA LEU A 45 -2.70 2.60 -6.77
C LEU A 45 -2.55 1.77 -8.06
N ALA A 46 -1.39 1.83 -8.71
CA ALA A 46 -1.12 1.06 -9.92
C ALA A 46 -1.20 -0.46 -9.67
N VAL A 47 -0.72 -0.93 -8.51
CA VAL A 47 -0.83 -2.34 -8.11
C VAL A 47 -2.30 -2.74 -7.91
N MET A 48 -3.11 -1.90 -7.25
CA MET A 48 -4.55 -2.17 -7.12
C MET A 48 -5.28 -2.20 -8.47
N LEU A 49 -4.91 -1.31 -9.39
CA LEU A 49 -5.43 -1.31 -10.77
C LEU A 49 -5.08 -2.60 -11.51
N GLN A 50 -3.81 -3.03 -11.44
CA GLN A 50 -3.38 -4.27 -12.07
C GLN A 50 -4.16 -5.46 -11.50
N HIS A 51 -4.23 -5.57 -10.17
CA HIS A 51 -4.98 -6.63 -9.51
C HIS A 51 -6.46 -6.63 -9.92
N TYR A 52 -7.10 -5.46 -10.00
CA TYR A 52 -8.48 -5.35 -10.46
C TYR A 52 -8.65 -5.78 -11.92
N CYS A 53 -7.73 -5.43 -12.81
CA CYS A 53 -7.77 -5.85 -14.21
C CYS A 53 -7.61 -7.38 -14.37
N GLU A 54 -6.84 -8.03 -13.50
CA GLU A 54 -6.56 -9.46 -13.57
C GLU A 54 -7.62 -10.32 -12.85
N PHE A 55 -8.11 -9.85 -11.70
CA PHE A 55 -8.94 -10.66 -10.78
C PHE A 55 -10.26 -10.00 -10.38
N GLY A 56 -10.54 -8.79 -10.86
CA GLY A 56 -11.78 -8.08 -10.58
C GLY A 56 -13.01 -8.86 -11.05
N ALA A 57 -14.11 -8.76 -10.30
CA ALA A 57 -15.35 -9.42 -10.66
C ALA A 57 -15.96 -8.79 -11.91
N ALA A 58 -16.43 -9.61 -12.86
CA ALA A 58 -16.94 -9.11 -14.14
C ALA A 58 -18.18 -8.20 -14.01
N ASP A 59 -18.91 -8.31 -12.91
CA ASP A 59 -20.08 -7.51 -12.55
C ASP A 59 -19.76 -6.33 -11.63
N SER A 60 -18.50 -6.17 -11.21
CA SER A 60 -18.09 -5.02 -10.40
C SER A 60 -18.06 -3.73 -11.22
N VAL A 61 -18.43 -2.63 -10.59
CA VAL A 61 -18.40 -1.30 -11.20
C VAL A 61 -17.04 -0.65 -10.90
N PRO A 62 -16.21 -0.33 -11.92
CA PRO A 62 -14.85 0.17 -11.69
C PRO A 62 -14.79 1.40 -10.77
N SER A 63 -15.73 2.33 -10.90
CA SER A 63 -15.77 3.53 -10.06
C SER A 63 -16.07 3.22 -8.59
N GLU A 64 -16.89 2.21 -8.31
CA GLU A 64 -17.19 1.78 -6.93
C GLU A 64 -15.99 1.07 -6.31
N GLU A 65 -15.30 0.24 -7.09
CA GLU A 65 -14.09 -0.44 -6.64
C GLU A 65 -12.98 0.57 -6.32
N VAL A 66 -12.71 1.53 -7.22
CA VAL A 66 -11.74 2.62 -6.99
C VAL A 66 -12.13 3.46 -5.77
N ALA A 67 -13.42 3.78 -5.59
CA ALA A 67 -13.90 4.53 -4.43
C ALA A 67 -13.69 3.76 -3.10
N SER A 68 -13.52 2.44 -3.15
CA SER A 68 -13.20 1.61 -1.98
C SER A 68 -11.72 1.64 -1.59
N TRP A 69 -10.82 2.10 -2.46
CA TRP A 69 -9.38 2.04 -2.20
C TRP A 69 -8.92 3.09 -1.21
N ARG A 70 -7.98 2.69 -0.34
CA ARG A 70 -7.45 3.48 0.76
C ARG A 70 -5.94 3.32 0.81
N CYS A 71 -5.23 4.44 0.92
CA CYS A 71 -3.78 4.48 1.00
C CYS A 71 -3.34 4.85 2.41
N ILE A 72 -2.67 3.93 3.09
CA ILE A 72 -2.08 4.16 4.41
C ILE A 72 -0.69 4.74 4.21
N VAL A 73 -0.43 5.90 4.82
CA VAL A 73 0.89 6.56 4.82
C VAL A 73 1.70 6.05 6.01
N VAL A 74 2.68 5.20 5.76
CA VAL A 74 3.46 4.52 6.78
C VAL A 74 4.77 5.27 7.03
N ASP A 75 4.94 5.79 8.25
CA ASP A 75 6.20 6.39 8.69
C ASP A 75 7.34 5.34 8.67
N ASP A 76 8.53 5.71 8.18
CA ASP A 76 9.68 4.79 8.08
C ASP A 76 10.19 4.33 9.45
N SER A 77 9.96 5.09 10.51
CA SER A 77 10.24 4.66 11.88
C SER A 77 9.43 3.41 12.31
N ARG A 78 8.37 3.05 11.57
CA ARG A 78 7.59 1.83 11.79
C ARG A 78 8.16 0.60 11.07
N ILE A 79 9.18 0.80 10.26
CA ILE A 79 9.75 -0.23 9.39
C ILE A 79 11.11 -0.69 9.90
N ARG A 80 11.26 -2.00 10.02
CA ARG A 80 12.55 -2.67 10.24
C ARG A 80 13.17 -3.00 8.90
N VAL A 81 14.25 -2.32 8.53
CA VAL A 81 14.89 -2.42 7.21
C VAL A 81 15.33 -3.85 6.91
N GLU A 82 15.75 -4.61 7.92
CA GLU A 82 16.15 -6.01 7.80
C GLU A 82 15.01 -6.96 7.38
N LEU A 83 13.75 -6.50 7.42
CA LEU A 83 12.57 -7.24 6.97
C LEU A 83 12.05 -6.75 5.62
N LEU A 84 12.68 -5.73 5.02
CA LEU A 84 12.36 -5.31 3.66
C LEU A 84 13.14 -6.14 2.65
N ARG A 85 12.44 -6.62 1.63
CA ARG A 85 13.04 -7.28 0.47
C ARG A 85 12.49 -6.68 -0.82
N PRO A 86 13.26 -6.70 -1.93
CA PRO A 86 12.75 -6.31 -3.23
C PRO A 86 11.51 -7.12 -3.60
N ASP A 87 10.56 -6.46 -4.24
CA ASP A 87 9.41 -7.13 -4.82
C ASP A 87 9.85 -7.97 -6.03
N PRO A 88 9.61 -9.31 -6.04
CA PRO A 88 9.96 -10.16 -7.17
C PRO A 88 9.19 -9.82 -8.45
N GLU A 89 8.01 -9.22 -8.36
CA GLU A 89 7.22 -8.79 -9.52
C GLU A 89 7.72 -7.47 -10.12
N PHE A 90 8.37 -6.64 -9.31
CA PHE A 90 8.92 -5.35 -9.70
C PHE A 90 10.42 -5.25 -9.33
N PRO A 91 11.28 -6.04 -10.00
CA PRO A 91 12.71 -6.00 -9.71
C PRO A 91 13.34 -4.64 -10.02
N GLU A 92 14.52 -4.43 -9.44
CA GLU A 92 15.41 -3.29 -9.73
C GLU A 92 15.57 -3.06 -11.26
N PRO A 93 15.71 -1.81 -11.73
CA PRO A 93 16.13 -0.62 -10.98
C PRO A 93 14.98 0.20 -10.38
N SER A 94 13.74 -0.32 -10.45
CA SER A 94 12.58 0.49 -10.11
C SER A 94 12.47 0.78 -8.61
N GLY A 95 12.87 -0.16 -7.72
CA GLY A 95 12.98 0.02 -6.26
C GLY A 95 11.72 0.61 -5.58
N ARG A 96 10.60 0.61 -6.29
CA ARG A 96 9.40 1.40 -5.96
C ARG A 96 8.34 0.59 -5.25
N SER A 97 8.48 -0.73 -5.32
CA SER A 97 7.74 -1.71 -4.54
C SER A 97 8.72 -2.54 -3.72
N MET A 98 8.33 -2.83 -2.47
CA MET A 98 9.04 -3.70 -1.55
C MET A 98 8.03 -4.63 -0.87
N ILE A 99 8.52 -5.78 -0.45
CA ILE A 99 7.78 -6.67 0.44
C ILE A 99 8.37 -6.53 1.84
N TYR A 100 7.51 -6.33 2.84
CA TYR A 100 7.88 -6.30 4.25
C TYR A 100 7.44 -7.60 4.92
N ASP A 101 8.41 -8.37 5.40
CA ASP A 101 8.19 -9.65 6.07
C ASP A 101 7.97 -9.46 7.59
N GLY A 102 6.79 -8.93 7.94
CA GLY A 102 6.41 -8.72 9.32
C GLY A 102 5.11 -7.95 9.49
N VAL A 103 4.84 -7.53 10.73
CA VAL A 103 3.68 -6.68 11.06
C VAL A 103 4.13 -5.24 11.23
N VAL A 104 3.46 -4.31 10.55
CA VAL A 104 3.67 -2.86 10.70
C VAL A 104 2.55 -2.28 11.56
N ASP A 105 2.90 -1.60 12.65
CA ASP A 105 1.94 -0.83 13.44
C ASP A 105 1.59 0.48 12.71
N VAL A 106 0.40 0.53 12.14
CA VAL A 106 -0.12 1.67 11.38
C VAL A 106 -1.17 2.49 12.15
N ARG A 107 -1.31 2.28 13.47
CA ARG A 107 -2.27 3.04 14.28
C ARG A 107 -1.89 4.51 14.31
N GLY A 108 -2.88 5.36 14.05
CA GLY A 108 -2.69 6.82 14.00
C GLY A 108 -1.98 7.33 12.75
N MET A 109 -1.69 6.45 11.78
CA MET A 109 -1.14 6.87 10.48
C MET A 109 -2.23 7.51 9.61
N PRO A 110 -1.88 8.49 8.77
CA PRO A 110 -2.80 9.06 7.79
C PRO A 110 -3.33 7.98 6.84
N VAL A 111 -4.62 8.08 6.50
CA VAL A 111 -5.26 7.26 5.47
C VAL A 111 -5.88 8.20 4.45
N LEU A 112 -5.43 8.06 3.20
CA LEU A 112 -5.90 8.84 2.07
C LEU A 112 -6.90 8.02 1.24
N ASP A 113 -7.85 8.68 0.61
CA ASP A 113 -8.58 8.13 -0.53
C ASP A 113 -7.78 8.35 -1.83
N VAL A 114 -8.34 7.91 -2.96
CA VAL A 114 -7.68 8.02 -4.27
C VAL A 114 -7.47 9.47 -4.67
N ASP A 115 -8.43 10.36 -4.43
CA ASP A 115 -8.29 11.78 -4.74
C ASP A 115 -7.18 12.43 -3.90
N GLY A 116 -7.07 12.06 -2.62
CA GLY A 116 -6.00 12.50 -1.73
C GLY A 116 -4.61 12.04 -2.17
N VAL A 117 -4.50 10.87 -2.80
CA VAL A 117 -3.24 10.39 -3.42
C VAL A 117 -2.91 11.18 -4.68
N LEU A 118 -3.91 11.49 -5.52
CA LEU A 118 -3.73 12.17 -6.80
C LEU A 118 -3.61 13.70 -6.68
N ALA A 119 -3.91 14.25 -5.50
CA ALA A 119 -3.86 15.68 -5.25
C ALA A 119 -2.42 16.23 -5.46
N PRO A 120 -2.25 17.37 -6.16
CA PRO A 120 -0.95 18.00 -6.29
C PRO A 120 -0.37 18.35 -4.92
N GLY A 121 0.79 17.78 -4.59
CA GLY A 121 1.47 18.02 -3.30
C GLY A 121 1.27 16.93 -2.23
N ALA A 122 0.69 15.78 -2.56
CA ALA A 122 0.61 14.61 -1.66
C ALA A 122 1.97 13.95 -1.34
N ALA A 123 3.06 14.41 -1.97
CA ALA A 123 4.41 13.99 -1.63
C ALA A 123 4.81 14.53 -0.24
N PRO A 124 5.48 13.72 0.61
CA PRO A 124 5.96 14.15 1.91
C PRO A 124 6.99 15.25 1.67
N ALA A 125 6.85 16.36 2.39
CA ALA A 125 7.81 17.45 2.39
C ALA A 125 9.21 16.90 2.73
N GLY A 126 10.06 16.72 1.72
CA GLY A 126 11.30 15.97 1.91
C GLY A 126 12.15 15.78 0.66
N ALA A 127 12.18 16.75 -0.25
CA ALA A 127 13.26 16.85 -1.23
C ALA A 127 13.69 18.32 -1.31
N PRO A 128 14.94 18.68 -0.93
CA PRO A 128 15.44 20.02 -1.19
C PRO A 128 15.58 20.19 -2.70
N ALA A 129 14.99 21.27 -3.22
CA ALA A 129 15.24 21.70 -4.58
C ALA A 129 16.76 21.90 -4.78
N SER A 130 17.32 21.21 -5.76
CA SER A 130 18.65 21.50 -6.32
C SER A 130 18.47 22.23 -7.64
#